data_AF-A4VBB0-F1
#
_entry.id   AF-A4VBB0-F1
#
_cell.length_a   1.000
_cell.length_b   1.000
_cell.length_c   1.000
_cell.angle_alpha   90.00
_cell.angle_beta   90.00
_cell.angle_gamma   90.00
#
_symmetry.space_group_name_H-M   'P 1'
#
loop_
_entity.id
_entity.type
_entity.pdbx_description
1 polymer ?
#
loop_
_entity_poly.entity_id
_entity_poly.type
_entity_poly.pdbx_seq_one_letter_code
_entity_poly.pdbx_strand_id
1 'polypeptide(L)'
;HIGFRDDKGILKRIKCYSTNELQEISKRNWKGSMSGLEFLNYFLGKVETDLRDMDCPHTSIKYHYDQTTNRLSRIKHAGRTKYSLLPEWYLQEMNSEMRKF
;
A
#
# COMPACT_ATOMS: atom_id res chain seq x y z
N HIS A 1 17.46 -11.26 6.08
CA HIS A 1 18.20 -11.89 7.21
C HIS A 1 17.25 -12.08 8.38
N ILE A 2 17.28 -13.23 9.05
CA ILE A 2 16.47 -13.54 10.25
C ILE A 2 17.42 -14.00 11.36
N GLY A 3 17.40 -13.33 12.51
CA GLY A 3 18.17 -13.70 13.70
C GLY A 3 17.32 -14.51 14.68
N PHE A 4 17.75 -15.74 14.96
CA PHE A 4 17.12 -16.62 15.94
C PHE A 4 17.75 -16.41 17.31
N ARG A 5 16.92 -16.06 18.29
CA ARG A 5 17.31 -15.78 19.66
C ARG A 5 16.81 -16.89 20.58
N ASP A 6 17.50 -17.12 21.69
CA ASP A 6 17.02 -17.98 22.77
C ASP A 6 15.98 -17.24 23.65
N ASP A 7 15.48 -17.94 24.66
CA ASP A 7 14.53 -17.45 25.67
C ASP A 7 15.09 -16.29 26.52
N LYS A 8 16.41 -16.14 26.58
CA LYS A 8 17.11 -15.02 27.23
C LYS A 8 17.36 -13.85 26.26
N GLY A 9 16.88 -13.95 25.02
CA GLY A 9 17.05 -12.93 24.00
C GLY A 9 18.44 -12.89 23.37
N ILE A 10 19.31 -13.89 23.64
CA ILE A 10 20.67 -13.96 23.11
C ILE A 10 20.62 -14.53 21.69
N LEU A 11 21.25 -13.83 20.74
CA LEU A 11 21.35 -14.27 19.35
C LEU A 11 22.16 -15.57 19.24
N LYS A 12 21.55 -16.63 18.71
CA LYS A 12 22.22 -17.92 18.49
C LYS A 12 22.64 -18.15 17.05
N ARG A 13 21.84 -17.66 16.10
CA ARG A 13 22.06 -17.92 14.67
C ARG A 13 21.45 -16.82 13.81
N ILE A 14 22.13 -16.45 12.73
CA ILE A 14 21.57 -15.65 11.64
C ILE A 14 21.38 -16.57 10.44
N LYS A 15 20.19 -16.54 9.84
CA LYS A 15 19.95 -17.15 8.52
C LYS A 15 19.64 -16.08 7.50
N CYS A 16 20.23 -16.23 6.32
CA CYS A 16 19.91 -15.44 5.15
C CYS A 16 18.86 -16.22 4.34
N TYR A 17 17.78 -15.55 3.99
CA TYR A 17 16.79 -16.06 3.06
C TYR A 17 16.71 -15.04 1.93
N SER A 18 16.77 -15.52 0.71
CA SER A 18 16.38 -14.77 -0.47
C SER A 18 14.86 -14.59 -0.49
N THR A 19 14.39 -13.56 -1.20
CA THR A 19 12.95 -13.31 -1.37
C THR A 19 12.23 -14.50 -2.03
N ASN A 20 12.92 -15.24 -2.89
CA ASN A 20 12.37 -16.43 -3.56
C ASN A 20 12.17 -17.59 -2.56
N GLU A 21 13.14 -17.81 -1.66
CA GLU A 21 13.00 -18.84 -0.62
C GLU A 21 11.86 -18.53 0.36
N LEU A 22 11.59 -17.24 0.62
CA LEU A 22 10.47 -16.83 1.45
C LEU A 22 9.11 -17.22 0.85
N GLN A 23 8.96 -17.22 -0.49
CA GLN A 23 7.74 -17.70 -1.13
C GLN A 23 7.51 -19.20 -0.85
N GLU A 24 8.54 -20.02 -1.00
CA GLU A 24 8.46 -21.47 -0.74
C GLU A 24 8.22 -21.78 0.75
N ILE A 25 8.86 -21.03 1.65
CA ILE A 25 8.63 -21.13 3.09
C ILE A 25 7.19 -20.70 3.46
N SER A 26 6.68 -19.66 2.78
CA SER A 26 5.32 -19.18 3.01
C SER A 26 4.31 -20.25 2.64
N LYS A 27 4.38 -20.86 1.45
CA LYS A 27 3.44 -21.92 0.98
C LYS A 27 3.16 -23.01 2.02
N ARG A 28 4.15 -23.33 2.87
CA ARG A 28 4.04 -24.36 3.92
C ARG A 28 3.36 -23.91 5.21
N ASN A 29 3.41 -22.61 5.53
CA ASN A 29 2.99 -22.08 6.85
C ASN A 29 1.92 -20.98 6.76
N TRP A 30 1.78 -20.34 5.61
CA TRP A 30 0.89 -19.22 5.36
C TRP A 30 0.49 -19.26 3.88
N LYS A 31 -0.80 -19.14 3.54
CA LYS A 31 -1.25 -18.93 2.14
C LYS A 31 -0.82 -17.54 1.58
N GLY A 32 0.33 -17.02 1.99
CA GLY A 32 0.61 -15.58 2.09
C GLY A 32 1.12 -14.96 0.80
N SER A 33 1.77 -15.76 -0.05
CA SER A 33 2.22 -15.29 -1.36
C SER A 33 1.06 -15.11 -2.34
N MET A 34 0.07 -16.03 -2.35
CA MET A 34 -1.12 -15.88 -3.18
C MET A 34 -2.07 -14.82 -2.61
N SER A 35 -2.51 -14.95 -1.35
CA SER A 35 -3.55 -14.05 -0.80
C SER A 35 -3.11 -12.59 -0.64
N GLY A 36 -1.85 -12.33 -0.30
CA GLY A 36 -1.33 -10.96 -0.11
C GLY A 36 -1.15 -10.20 -1.42
N LEU A 37 -0.56 -10.86 -2.43
CA LEU A 37 -0.36 -10.25 -3.75
C LEU A 37 -1.68 -10.11 -4.52
N GLU A 38 -2.58 -11.09 -4.40
CA GLU A 38 -3.93 -11.00 -4.98
C GLU A 38 -4.71 -9.83 -4.39
N PHE A 39 -4.69 -9.65 -3.06
CA PHE A 39 -5.31 -8.50 -2.41
C PHE A 39 -4.66 -7.19 -2.86
N LEU A 40 -3.33 -7.13 -2.94
CA LEU A 40 -2.63 -5.93 -3.39
C LEU A 40 -3.03 -5.56 -4.82
N ASN A 41 -3.07 -6.53 -5.73
CA ASN A 41 -3.49 -6.32 -7.11
C ASN A 41 -4.94 -5.83 -7.19
N TYR A 42 -5.85 -6.45 -6.42
CA TYR A 42 -7.24 -6.00 -6.29
C TYR A 42 -7.32 -4.56 -5.77
N PHE A 43 -6.59 -4.23 -4.70
CA PHE A 43 -6.60 -2.91 -4.09
C PHE A 43 -6.06 -1.84 -5.04
N LEU A 44 -4.94 -2.10 -5.72
CA LEU A 44 -4.37 -1.17 -6.70
C LEU A 44 -5.32 -0.95 -7.88
N GLY A 45 -5.99 -1.99 -8.38
CA GLY A 45 -7.01 -1.82 -9.42
C GLY A 45 -8.20 -0.97 -8.98
N LYS A 46 -8.60 -1.07 -7.70
CA LYS A 46 -9.61 -0.17 -7.11
C LYS A 46 -9.13 1.27 -7.02
N VAL A 47 -7.89 1.49 -6.56
CA VAL A 47 -7.28 2.82 -6.51
C VAL A 47 -7.21 3.43 -7.90
N GLU A 48 -6.75 2.69 -8.91
CA GLU A 48 -6.68 3.17 -10.29
C GLU A 48 -8.06 3.57 -10.81
N THR A 49 -9.07 2.73 -10.60
CA THR A 49 -10.46 3.01 -11.00
C THR A 49 -10.98 4.28 -10.33
N ASP A 50 -10.69 4.47 -9.05
CA ASP A 50 -11.17 5.63 -8.28
C ASP A 50 -10.45 6.94 -8.63
N LEU A 51 -9.21 6.85 -9.12
CA LEU A 51 -8.41 8.00 -9.53
C LEU A 51 -8.60 8.39 -11.00
N ARG A 52 -9.06 7.47 -11.88
CA ARG A 52 -9.15 7.68 -13.34
C ARG A 52 -9.95 8.93 -13.72
N ASP A 53 -11.06 9.18 -13.05
CA ASP A 53 -11.97 10.31 -13.33
C ASP A 53 -11.83 11.43 -12.30
N MET A 54 -10.68 11.51 -11.62
CA MET A 54 -10.46 12.53 -10.60
C MET A 54 -9.95 13.84 -11.23
N ASP A 55 -10.79 14.85 -11.20
CA ASP A 55 -10.59 16.18 -11.78
C ASP A 55 -9.90 17.17 -10.83
N CYS A 56 -9.99 16.94 -9.52
CA CYS A 56 -9.50 17.86 -8.50
C CYS A 56 -8.27 17.31 -7.77
N PRO A 57 -7.09 17.97 -7.88
CA PRO A 57 -5.83 17.49 -7.29
C PRO A 57 -5.78 17.52 -5.76
N HIS A 58 -6.73 18.22 -5.13
CA HIS A 58 -6.84 18.25 -3.67
C HIS A 58 -7.71 17.12 -3.11
N THR A 59 -8.46 16.44 -3.97
CA THR A 59 -9.35 15.35 -3.56
C THR A 59 -8.55 14.25 -2.90
N SER A 60 -9.05 13.75 -1.77
CA SER A 60 -8.42 12.67 -1.02
C SER A 60 -9.40 11.54 -0.82
N ILE A 61 -8.94 10.29 -0.94
CA ILE A 61 -9.76 9.10 -0.69
C ILE A 61 -9.18 8.37 0.51
N LYS A 62 -10.01 8.17 1.54
CA LYS A 62 -9.66 7.34 2.69
C LYS A 62 -10.23 5.94 2.47
N TYR A 63 -9.35 4.95 2.42
CA TYR A 63 -9.72 3.54 2.36
C TYR A 63 -9.74 2.92 3.75
N HIS A 64 -10.71 2.03 4.00
CA HIS A 64 -10.81 1.25 5.23
C HIS A 64 -11.18 -0.19 4.89
N TYR A 65 -10.31 -1.12 5.28
CA TYR A 65 -10.56 -2.55 5.13
C TYR A 65 -10.99 -3.12 6.48
N ASP A 66 -12.20 -3.69 6.52
CA ASP A 66 -12.72 -4.39 7.68
C ASP A 66 -12.47 -5.88 7.51
N GLN A 67 -11.63 -6.44 8.39
CA GLN A 67 -11.27 -7.85 8.40
C GLN A 67 -12.43 -8.76 8.82
N THR A 68 -13.38 -8.26 9.61
CA THR A 68 -14.53 -9.02 10.12
C THR A 68 -15.54 -9.27 9.00
N THR A 69 -15.81 -8.24 8.20
CA THR A 69 -16.74 -8.33 7.06
C THR A 69 -16.03 -8.65 5.73
N ASN A 70 -14.70 -8.67 5.73
CA ASN A 70 -13.85 -8.83 4.54
C ASN A 70 -14.21 -7.82 3.43
N ARG A 71 -14.50 -6.58 3.81
CA ARG A 71 -14.94 -5.52 2.89
C ARG A 71 -13.97 -4.35 2.88
N LEU A 72 -13.65 -3.89 1.68
CA LEU A 72 -12.98 -2.62 1.46
C LEU A 72 -14.02 -1.52 1.25
N SER A 73 -14.03 -0.54 2.14
CA SER A 73 -14.87 0.66 2.06
C SER A 73 -13.99 1.89 1.81
N ARG A 74 -14.61 2.97 1.31
CA ARG A 74 -13.91 4.23 1.04
C ARG A 74 -14.77 5.44 1.32
N ILE A 75 -14.12 6.55 1.66
CA ILE A 75 -14.72 7.87 1.82
C ILE A 75 -13.95 8.86 0.94
N LYS A 76 -14.67 9.56 0.05
CA LYS A 76 -14.11 10.61 -0.81
C LYS A 76 -14.24 11.96 -0.11
N HIS A 77 -13.13 12.66 0.05
CA HIS A 77 -13.06 14.04 0.52
C HIS A 77 -12.75 14.92 -0.68
N ALA A 78 -13.79 15.51 -1.29
CA ALA A 78 -13.66 16.35 -2.47
C ALA A 78 -13.11 17.74 -2.11
N GLY A 79 -12.29 18.31 -2.99
CA GLY A 79 -11.71 19.63 -2.81
C GLY A 79 -10.63 19.67 -1.73
N ARG A 80 -10.24 20.89 -1.33
CA ARG A 80 -9.20 21.11 -0.33
C ARG A 80 -9.74 20.87 1.07
N THR A 81 -9.16 19.90 1.76
CA THR A 81 -9.54 19.53 3.12
C THR A 81 -8.29 19.32 3.98
N LYS A 82 -8.47 19.09 5.28
CA LYS A 82 -7.38 18.69 6.18
C LYS A 82 -6.69 17.37 5.79
N TYR A 83 -7.30 16.60 4.89
CA TYR A 83 -6.74 15.35 4.37
C TYR A 83 -5.99 15.54 3.05
N SER A 84 -6.04 16.74 2.45
CA SER A 84 -5.29 17.04 1.23
C SER A 84 -3.79 17.04 1.55
N LEU A 85 -3.09 16.07 0.96
CA LEU A 85 -1.67 15.81 1.24
C LEU A 85 -0.73 16.73 0.44
N LEU A 86 -1.14 17.08 -0.78
CA LEU A 86 -0.28 17.80 -1.71
C LEU A 86 -0.27 19.30 -1.39
N PRO A 87 0.90 19.89 -1.12
CA PRO A 87 1.02 21.32 -0.89
C PRO A 87 0.86 22.10 -2.20
N GLU A 88 0.48 23.38 -2.07
CA GLU A 88 0.18 24.24 -3.22
C GLU A 88 1.36 24.40 -4.18
N TRP A 89 2.57 24.56 -3.65
CA TRP A 89 3.78 24.74 -4.46
C TRP A 89 4.01 23.54 -5.40
N TYR A 90 3.74 22.32 -4.93
CA TYR A 90 3.91 21.10 -5.72
C TYR A 90 2.90 21.04 -6.86
N LEU A 91 1.64 21.40 -6.58
CA LEU A 91 0.59 21.45 -7.60
C LEU A 91 0.85 22.51 -8.67
N GLN A 92 1.39 23.66 -8.27
CA GLN A 92 1.79 24.72 -9.19
C GLN A 92 2.92 24.26 -10.12
N GLU A 93 3.93 23.58 -9.57
CA GLU A 93 5.04 23.03 -10.34
C GLU A 93 4.56 22.00 -11.38
N MET A 94 3.77 21.01 -10.96
CA MET A 94 3.23 19.97 -11.85
C MET A 94 2.33 20.56 -12.95
N ASN A 95 1.48 21.55 -12.63
CA ASN A 95 0.66 22.23 -13.64
C ASN A 95 1.50 23.03 -14.64
N SER A 96 2.65 23.56 -14.22
CA SER A 96 3.56 24.28 -15.12
C SER A 96 4.28 23.35 -16.09
N GLU A 97 4.58 22.12 -15.68
CA GLU A 97 5.19 21.10 -16.54
C GLU A 97 4.21 20.53 -17.55
N MET A 98 2.96 20.26 -17.16
CA MET A 98 1.93 19.78 -18.09
C MET A 98 1.59 20.80 -19.20
N ARG A 99 1.75 22.10 -18.96
CA ARG A 99 1.50 23.16 -19.96
C ARG A 99 2.62 23.31 -21.01
N LYS A 100 3.74 22.58 -20.86
CA LYS A 100 4.86 22.60 -21.81
C LYS A 100 4.71 21.57 -22.94
N PHE A 101 3.69 20.73 -22.88
CA PHE A 101 3.32 19.74 -23.90
C PHE A 101 1.99 20.14 -24.57
#